data_AF-A0A960FI11-F1
#
_entry.id   AF-A0A960FI11-F1
#
_cell.length_a   1.000
_cell.length_b   1.000
_cell.length_c   1.000
_cell.angle_alpha   90.00
_cell.angle_beta   90.00
_cell.angle_gamma   90.00
#
_symmetry.space_group_name_H-M   'P 1'
#
loop_
_entity.id
_entity.type
_entity.pdbx_description
1 polymer ?
#
loop_
_entity_poly.entity_id
_entity_poly.type
_entity_poly.pdbx_seq_one_letter_code
_entity_poly.pdbx_strand_id
1 'polypeptide(L)'
;MNDMTTTRPPAPTPADDGGPRPGDTGAIAAVLAAAYRDDGSIDLAALLSVLHPDVALHVPGAQPLAGTHQGLDAIARFAVALRDLTVDGEHTERVDTLVGDDHVALVVHVAAERADGRRLDNHTVHLARVDATGLVRDIWFHNRDQAHVDGFWS
;
A
#
# COMPACT_ATOMS: atom_id res chain seq x y z
N MET A 1 64.39 26.16 8.05
CA MET A 1 63.82 25.26 9.05
C MET A 1 62.37 25.68 9.24
N ASN A 2 61.47 24.93 8.58
CA ASN A 2 60.03 24.65 8.79
C ASN A 2 59.08 25.77 9.25
N ASP A 3 57.83 25.94 8.78
CA ASP A 3 56.90 25.04 8.07
C ASP A 3 55.96 25.89 7.18
N MET A 4 55.75 25.45 5.93
CA MET A 4 54.61 25.89 5.12
C MET A 4 53.40 25.05 5.53
N THR A 5 52.47 25.64 6.28
CA THR A 5 51.19 24.99 6.56
C THR A 5 50.34 25.06 5.30
N THR A 6 50.38 24.00 4.49
CA THR A 6 49.49 23.79 3.36
C THR A 6 48.06 23.59 3.89
N THR A 7 47.23 24.63 3.82
CA THR A 7 45.79 24.51 4.05
C THR A 7 45.21 23.67 2.91
N ARG A 8 44.90 22.40 3.20
CA ARG A 8 44.19 21.50 2.30
C ARG A 8 42.81 22.12 1.99
N PRO A 9 42.41 22.28 0.71
CA PRO A 9 41.05 22.72 0.40
C PRO A 9 40.03 21.75 1.00
N PRO A 10 38.82 22.22 1.36
CA PRO A 10 37.75 21.33 1.81
C PRO A 10 37.52 20.25 0.75
N ALA A 11 37.30 19.01 1.21
CA ALA A 11 36.95 17.91 0.32
C ALA A 11 35.75 18.33 -0.54
N PRO A 12 35.71 17.97 -1.84
CA PRO A 12 34.50 18.20 -2.63
C PRO A 12 33.32 17.59 -1.90
N THR A 13 32.22 18.34 -1.78
CA THR A 13 30.91 17.80 -1.45
C THR A 13 30.71 16.55 -2.30
N PRO A 14 30.25 15.41 -1.73
CA PRO A 14 29.97 14.24 -2.56
C PRO A 14 29.09 14.70 -3.72
N ALA A 15 29.54 14.40 -4.94
CA ALA A 15 28.73 14.62 -6.11
C ALA A 15 27.40 13.90 -5.88
N ASP A 16 26.30 14.58 -6.19
CA ASP A 16 25.00 13.96 -6.47
C ASP A 16 25.26 12.72 -7.33
N ASP A 17 25.13 11.54 -6.73
CA ASP A 17 25.68 10.28 -7.24
C ASP A 17 24.84 9.67 -8.36
N GLY A 18 23.82 10.40 -8.85
CA GLY A 18 23.03 9.98 -9.98
C GLY A 18 22.33 8.64 -9.74
N GLY A 19 22.01 8.32 -8.48
CA GLY A 19 21.06 7.27 -8.16
C GLY A 19 19.75 7.47 -8.94
N PRO A 20 19.02 6.38 -9.26
CA PRO A 20 17.82 6.48 -10.09
C PRO A 20 16.87 7.52 -9.48
N ARG A 21 16.49 8.54 -10.28
CA ARG A 21 15.45 9.48 -9.86
C ARG A 21 14.18 8.66 -9.61
N PRO A 22 13.56 8.74 -8.43
CA PRO A 22 12.35 7.99 -8.13
C PRO A 22 11.32 8.19 -9.25
N GLY A 23 10.64 7.10 -9.66
CA GLY A 23 9.31 7.25 -10.25
C GLY A 23 8.48 8.13 -9.31
N ASP A 24 7.57 8.94 -9.85
CA ASP A 24 6.86 9.95 -9.06
C ASP A 24 5.93 9.29 -8.02
N THR A 25 6.49 8.86 -6.88
CA THR A 25 5.80 8.23 -5.76
C THR A 25 4.68 9.14 -5.27
N GLY A 26 4.82 10.47 -5.42
CA GLY A 26 3.76 11.43 -5.18
C GLY A 26 2.58 11.29 -6.14
N ALA A 27 2.84 11.18 -7.45
CA ALA A 27 1.79 10.92 -8.44
C ALA A 27 1.10 9.56 -8.21
N ILE A 28 1.87 8.52 -7.88
CA ILE A 28 1.29 7.21 -7.55
C ILE A 28 0.47 7.28 -6.26
N ALA A 29 0.95 7.99 -5.23
CA ALA A 29 0.20 8.23 -4.01
C ALA A 29 -1.12 8.95 -4.29
N ALA A 30 -1.15 9.93 -5.20
CA ALA A 30 -2.37 10.63 -5.58
C ALA A 30 -3.39 9.70 -6.24
N VAL A 31 -2.96 8.81 -7.15
CA VAL A 31 -3.85 7.82 -7.77
C VAL A 31 -4.34 6.80 -6.73
N LEU A 32 -3.45 6.28 -5.89
CA LEU A 32 -3.81 5.37 -4.80
C LEU A 32 -4.81 6.01 -3.85
N ALA A 33 -4.59 7.25 -3.42
CA ALA A 33 -5.50 7.95 -2.53
C ALA A 33 -6.86 8.22 -3.19
N ALA A 34 -6.89 8.59 -4.47
CA ALA A 34 -8.12 8.83 -5.21
C ALA A 34 -8.93 7.55 -5.48
N ALA A 35 -8.27 6.39 -5.55
CA ALA A 35 -8.95 5.11 -5.71
C ALA A 35 -9.80 4.74 -4.48
N TYR A 36 -9.47 5.28 -3.29
CA TYR A 36 -10.21 5.07 -2.04
C TYR A 36 -11.18 6.23 -1.89
N ARG A 37 -12.46 5.99 -2.24
CA ARG A 37 -13.47 7.03 -2.32
C ARG A 37 -14.07 7.34 -0.95
N ASP A 38 -14.60 8.56 -0.83
CA ASP A 38 -15.20 9.05 0.41
C ASP A 38 -16.45 8.25 0.83
N ASP A 39 -17.09 7.54 -0.12
CA ASP A 39 -18.21 6.63 0.15
C ASP A 39 -17.76 5.25 0.68
N GLY A 40 -16.45 5.07 0.92
CA GLY A 40 -15.84 3.82 1.37
C GLY A 40 -15.61 2.80 0.26
N SER A 41 -16.00 3.08 -0.98
CA SER A 41 -15.79 2.13 -2.08
C SER A 41 -14.43 2.33 -2.75
N ILE A 42 -13.87 1.23 -3.27
CA ILE A 42 -12.60 1.26 -4.01
C ILE A 42 -12.87 1.30 -5.53
N ASP A 43 -12.27 2.26 -6.23
CA ASP A 43 -12.11 2.22 -7.69
C ASP A 43 -11.00 1.23 -8.06
N LEU A 44 -11.42 -0.01 -8.31
CA LEU A 44 -10.51 -1.09 -8.66
C LEU A 44 -9.77 -0.82 -9.98
N ALA A 45 -10.38 -0.12 -10.94
CA ALA A 45 -9.74 0.16 -12.23
C ALA A 45 -8.60 1.17 -12.04
N ALA A 46 -8.83 2.24 -11.28
CA ALA A 46 -7.79 3.20 -10.93
C ALA A 46 -6.66 2.54 -10.14
N LEU A 47 -6.99 1.70 -9.15
CA LEU A 47 -6.01 0.97 -8.35
C LEU A 47 -5.14 0.08 -9.24
N LEU A 48 -5.74 -0.77 -10.08
CA LEU A 48 -5.01 -1.69 -10.96
C LEU A 48 -4.12 -0.95 -11.99
N SER A 49 -4.47 0.27 -12.39
CA SER A 49 -3.72 1.04 -13.40
C SER A 49 -2.30 1.43 -12.97
N VAL A 50 -2.03 1.48 -11.67
CA VAL A 50 -0.72 1.84 -11.09
C VAL A 50 0.05 0.66 -10.52
N LEU A 51 -0.50 -0.55 -10.61
CA LEU A 51 0.17 -1.75 -10.14
C LEU A 51 1.08 -2.31 -11.23
N HIS A 52 2.22 -2.84 -10.81
CA HIS A 52 3.06 -3.64 -11.68
C HIS A 52 2.32 -4.93 -12.09
N PRO A 53 2.50 -5.46 -13.32
CA PRO A 53 1.87 -6.73 -13.73
C PRO A 53 2.12 -7.91 -12.77
N ASP A 54 3.32 -7.94 -12.19
CA ASP A 54 3.77 -8.89 -11.16
C ASP A 54 3.67 -8.32 -9.72
N VAL A 55 2.70 -7.46 -9.44
CA VAL A 55 2.46 -6.96 -8.07
C VAL A 55 2.16 -8.10 -7.10
N ALA A 56 2.59 -7.99 -5.84
CA ALA A 56 2.21 -8.92 -4.77
C ALA A 56 1.38 -8.21 -3.70
N LEU A 57 0.16 -8.68 -3.45
CA LEU A 57 -0.63 -8.27 -2.30
C LEU A 57 -0.43 -9.28 -1.16
N HIS A 58 -0.02 -8.81 0.01
CA HIS A 58 0.23 -9.60 1.20
C HIS A 58 -0.84 -9.34 2.26
N VAL A 59 -1.69 -10.35 2.46
CA VAL A 59 -2.77 -10.32 3.43
C VAL A 59 -2.36 -11.15 4.65
N PRO A 60 -2.20 -10.54 5.84
CA PRO A 60 -1.80 -11.25 7.05
C PRO A 60 -2.94 -12.13 7.57
N GLY A 61 -2.59 -13.11 8.42
CA GLY A 61 -3.54 -13.92 9.17
C GLY A 61 -3.61 -15.38 8.72
N ALA A 62 -4.63 -16.09 9.22
CA ALA A 62 -4.88 -17.50 8.91
C ALA A 62 -6.27 -17.75 8.28
N GLN A 63 -7.01 -16.69 7.95
CA GLN A 63 -8.30 -16.76 7.25
C GLN A 63 -8.15 -17.27 5.81
N PRO A 64 -9.22 -17.78 5.17
CA PRO A 64 -9.19 -18.29 3.79
C PRO A 64 -8.63 -17.34 2.74
N LEU A 65 -8.73 -16.01 2.96
CA LEU A 65 -8.21 -14.98 2.05
C LEU A 65 -6.78 -14.49 2.40
N ALA A 66 -6.17 -15.02 3.46
CA ALA A 66 -4.80 -14.69 3.85
C ALA A 66 -3.76 -15.21 2.83
N GLY A 67 -2.54 -14.68 2.93
CA GLY A 67 -1.40 -15.07 2.10
C GLY A 67 -1.05 -14.03 1.04
N THR A 68 -0.28 -14.47 0.04
CA THR A 68 0.21 -13.61 -1.03
C THR A 68 -0.60 -13.83 -2.31
N HIS A 69 -1.20 -12.77 -2.83
CA HIS A 69 -1.93 -12.73 -4.10
C HIS A 69 -1.04 -12.10 -5.16
N GLN A 70 -0.53 -12.92 -6.09
CA GLN A 70 0.45 -12.51 -7.10
C GLN A 70 -0.22 -12.14 -8.43
N GLY A 71 0.04 -10.92 -8.89
CA GLY A 71 -0.41 -10.36 -10.17
C GLY A 71 -1.80 -9.74 -10.14
N LEU A 72 -2.10 -8.94 -11.17
CA LEU A 72 -3.34 -8.16 -11.29
C LEU A 72 -4.60 -9.03 -11.16
N ASP A 73 -4.61 -10.19 -11.83
CA ASP A 73 -5.75 -11.10 -11.80
C ASP A 73 -6.00 -11.68 -10.41
N ALA A 74 -4.95 -11.93 -9.62
CA ALA A 74 -5.11 -12.43 -8.25
C ALA A 74 -5.69 -11.37 -7.33
N ILE A 75 -5.26 -10.12 -7.45
CA ILE A 75 -5.82 -8.99 -6.70
C ILE A 75 -7.28 -8.74 -7.10
N ALA A 76 -7.62 -8.82 -8.39
CA ALA A 76 -9.00 -8.71 -8.84
C ALA A 76 -9.88 -9.83 -8.27
N ARG A 77 -9.40 -11.09 -8.25
CA ARG A 77 -10.11 -12.21 -7.61
C ARG A 77 -10.27 -12.03 -6.11
N PHE A 78 -9.25 -11.51 -5.43
CA PHE A 78 -9.32 -11.17 -4.01
C PHE A 78 -10.43 -10.14 -3.75
N ALA A 79 -10.51 -9.07 -4.54
CA ALA A 79 -11.55 -8.05 -4.42
C ALA A 79 -12.97 -8.62 -4.66
N VAL A 80 -13.14 -9.55 -5.60
CA VAL A 80 -14.42 -10.25 -5.80
C VAL A 80 -14.76 -11.12 -4.60
N ALA A 81 -13.80 -11.87 -4.06
CA ALA A 81 -14.05 -12.75 -2.91
C ALA A 81 -14.47 -11.98 -1.64
N LEU A 82 -13.90 -10.79 -1.41
CA LEU A 82 -14.36 -9.89 -0.32
C LEU A 82 -15.83 -9.49 -0.51
N ARG A 83 -16.23 -9.14 -1.73
CA ARG A 83 -17.62 -8.78 -2.06
C ARG A 83 -18.57 -9.97 -1.88
N ASP A 84 -18.18 -11.15 -2.33
CA ASP A 84 -19.02 -12.36 -2.24
C ASP A 84 -19.29 -12.80 -0.78
N LEU A 85 -18.38 -12.46 0.15
CA LEU A 85 -18.50 -12.82 1.57
C LEU A 85 -19.28 -11.80 2.40
N THR A 86 -19.60 -10.64 1.84
CA THR A 86 -20.21 -9.50 2.55
C THR A 86 -21.58 -9.18 1.98
N VAL A 87 -22.42 -8.48 2.76
CA VAL A 87 -23.78 -8.12 2.34
C VAL A 87 -23.73 -7.02 1.27
N ASP A 88 -22.99 -5.95 1.55
CA ASP A 88 -22.92 -4.75 0.71
C ASP A 88 -21.49 -4.40 0.28
N GLY A 89 -20.55 -5.34 0.39
CA GLY A 89 -19.13 -5.09 0.17
C GLY A 89 -18.39 -4.65 1.42
N GLU A 90 -17.06 -4.64 1.31
CA GLU A 90 -16.19 -3.95 2.25
C GLU A 90 -16.20 -2.44 1.97
N HIS A 91 -16.33 -1.66 3.04
CA HIS A 91 -16.23 -0.21 3.02
C HIS A 91 -14.91 0.20 3.66
N THR A 92 -14.06 0.88 2.90
CA THR A 92 -12.72 1.31 3.28
C THR A 92 -12.64 2.83 3.23
N GLU A 93 -12.84 3.47 4.38
CA GLU A 93 -12.69 4.91 4.54
C GLU A 93 -11.21 5.28 4.64
N ARG A 94 -10.74 6.19 3.80
CA ARG A 94 -9.38 6.71 3.88
C ARG A 94 -9.27 7.82 4.91
N VAL A 95 -8.43 7.62 5.91
CA VAL A 95 -8.16 8.57 6.99
C VAL A 95 -6.98 9.48 6.65
N ASP A 96 -5.89 8.91 6.14
CA ASP A 96 -4.68 9.67 5.79
C ASP A 96 -3.86 8.96 4.70
N THR A 97 -2.97 9.71 4.06
CA THR A 97 -1.99 9.20 3.09
C THR A 97 -0.61 9.73 3.44
N LEU A 98 0.30 8.82 3.79
CA LEU A 98 1.70 9.13 4.06
C LEU A 98 2.53 8.75 2.83
N VAL A 99 3.40 9.66 2.41
CA VAL A 99 4.24 9.48 1.21
C VAL A 99 5.70 9.58 1.59
N GLY A 100 6.45 8.50 1.34
CA GLY A 100 7.90 8.45 1.43
C GLY A 100 8.55 8.44 0.04
N ASP A 101 9.83 8.10 -0.01
CA ASP A 101 10.60 8.08 -1.25
C ASP A 101 10.13 6.97 -2.20
N ASP A 102 9.95 5.75 -1.68
CA ASP A 102 9.57 4.54 -2.40
C ASP A 102 8.35 3.83 -1.80
N HIS A 103 7.71 4.43 -0.78
CA HIS A 103 6.55 3.86 -0.11
C HIS A 103 5.40 4.85 -0.01
N VAL A 104 4.17 4.32 -0.10
CA VAL A 104 2.93 5.03 0.18
C VAL A 104 2.16 4.24 1.23
N ALA A 105 1.78 4.86 2.34
CA ALA A 105 0.91 4.23 3.33
C ALA A 105 -0.45 4.92 3.33
N LEU A 106 -1.49 4.15 3.02
CA LEU A 106 -2.88 4.56 3.21
C LEU A 106 -3.32 4.11 4.59
N VAL A 107 -3.63 5.07 5.46
CA VAL A 107 -4.26 4.80 6.76
C VAL A 107 -5.76 4.78 6.52
N VAL A 108 -6.40 3.65 6.80
CA VAL A 108 -7.80 3.43 6.49
C VAL A 108 -8.57 2.88 7.69
N HIS A 109 -9.87 3.08 7.68
CA HIS A 109 -10.83 2.38 8.51
C HIS A 109 -11.66 1.45 7.62
N VAL A 110 -11.72 0.18 8.01
CA VAL A 110 -12.39 -0.88 7.25
C VAL A 110 -13.60 -1.36 8.03
N ALA A 111 -14.75 -1.33 7.37
CA ALA A 111 -16.01 -1.85 7.89
C ALA A 111 -16.67 -2.80 6.89
N ALA A 112 -17.27 -3.88 7.40
CA ALA A 112 -18.01 -4.84 6.58
C ALA A 112 -19.01 -5.63 7.42
N GLU A 113 -20.08 -6.13 6.78
CA GLU A 113 -21.08 -6.99 7.40
C GLU A 113 -21.26 -8.27 6.57
N ARG A 114 -21.42 -9.40 7.24
CA ARG A 114 -21.75 -10.70 6.63
C ARG A 114 -23.22 -11.02 6.84
N ALA A 115 -23.77 -11.88 5.97
CA ALA A 115 -25.17 -12.30 6.05
C ALA A 115 -25.53 -13.05 7.37
N ASP A 116 -24.53 -13.58 8.08
CA ASP A 116 -24.70 -14.23 9.38
C ASP A 116 -24.64 -13.25 10.57
N GLY A 117 -24.54 -11.94 10.32
CA GLY A 117 -24.51 -10.88 11.32
C GLY A 117 -23.14 -10.57 11.90
N ARG A 118 -22.06 -11.26 11.47
CA ARG A 118 -20.69 -10.84 11.82
C ARG A 118 -20.39 -9.46 11.22
N ARG A 119 -19.65 -8.66 11.99
CA ARG A 119 -19.23 -7.30 11.61
C ARG A 119 -17.73 -7.15 11.76
N LEU A 120 -17.15 -6.42 10.81
CA LEU A 120 -15.78 -5.95 10.85
C LEU A 120 -15.80 -4.45 11.14
N ASP A 121 -14.95 -4.03 12.07
CA ASP A 121 -14.62 -2.63 12.36
C ASP A 121 -13.14 -2.60 12.76
N ASN A 122 -12.27 -2.16 11.83
CA ASN A 122 -10.83 -2.26 12.04
C ASN A 122 -10.07 -1.12 11.35
N HIS A 123 -9.09 -0.56 12.04
CA HIS A 123 -8.09 0.30 11.42
C HIS A 123 -7.02 -0.53 10.73
N THR A 124 -6.66 -0.15 9.51
CA THR A 124 -5.68 -0.86 8.69
C THR A 124 -4.72 0.14 8.06
N VAL A 125 -3.47 -0.27 7.86
CA VAL A 125 -2.55 0.42 6.95
C VAL A 125 -2.36 -0.45 5.72
N HIS A 126 -2.64 0.11 4.54
CA HIS A 126 -2.24 -0.48 3.27
C HIS A 126 -0.93 0.17 2.84
N LEU A 127 0.18 -0.54 3.04
CA LEU A 127 1.53 -0.08 2.69
C LEU A 127 1.87 -0.55 1.28
N ALA A 128 2.03 0.38 0.35
CA ALA A 128 2.46 0.11 -1.02
C ALA A 128 3.94 0.46 -1.20
N ARG A 129 4.70 -0.40 -1.88
CA ARG A 129 6.07 -0.11 -2.33
C ARG A 129 6.08 0.17 -3.83
N VAL A 130 6.63 1.31 -4.20
CA VAL A 130 6.75 1.80 -5.58
C VAL A 130 8.15 1.52 -6.08
N ASP A 131 8.29 0.99 -7.31
CA ASP A 131 9.59 0.79 -7.93
C ASP A 131 10.10 2.03 -8.68
N ALA A 132 11.33 1.94 -9.17
CA ALA A 132 11.96 3.03 -9.92
C ALA A 132 11.24 3.37 -11.24
N THR A 133 10.33 2.52 -11.74
CA THR A 133 9.51 2.79 -12.92
C THR A 133 8.21 3.54 -12.59
N GLY A 134 7.92 3.74 -11.30
CA GLY A 134 6.69 4.36 -10.84
C GLY A 134 5.51 3.39 -10.79
N LEU A 135 5.75 2.09 -10.60
CA LEU A 135 4.68 1.10 -10.44
C LEU A 135 4.74 0.44 -9.06
N VAL A 136 3.57 0.13 -8.50
CA VAL A 136 3.48 -0.56 -7.21
C VAL A 136 3.85 -2.03 -7.38
N ARG A 137 4.87 -2.48 -6.64
CA ARG A 137 5.36 -3.87 -6.65
C ARG A 137 4.77 -4.72 -5.55
N ASP A 138 4.55 -4.15 -4.38
CA ASP A 138 4.00 -4.86 -3.25
C ASP A 138 2.98 -3.99 -2.54
N ILE A 139 1.98 -4.65 -1.95
CA ILE A 139 1.04 -4.06 -1.01
C ILE A 139 0.99 -4.97 0.21
N TRP A 140 1.19 -4.43 1.41
CA TRP A 140 0.99 -5.15 2.67
C TRP A 140 -0.19 -4.56 3.42
N PHE A 141 -1.05 -5.43 3.93
CA PHE A 141 -2.09 -5.03 4.88
C PHE A 141 -1.57 -5.20 6.30
N HIS A 142 -1.67 -4.14 7.10
CA HIS A 142 -1.33 -4.14 8.51
C HIS A 142 -2.58 -3.79 9.32
N ASN A 143 -3.23 -4.82 9.86
CA ASN A 143 -4.44 -4.66 10.66
C ASN A 143 -4.09 -4.28 12.09
N ARG A 144 -4.87 -3.37 12.69
CA ARG A 144 -4.76 -3.03 14.12
C ARG A 144 -5.18 -4.20 15.01
N ASP A 145 -6.27 -4.88 14.68
CA ASP A 145 -6.75 -6.09 15.37
C ASP A 145 -6.79 -7.28 14.41
N GLN A 146 -5.65 -7.96 14.27
CA GLN A 146 -5.55 -9.13 13.38
C GLN A 146 -6.47 -10.27 13.80
N ALA A 147 -6.67 -10.50 15.10
CA ALA A 147 -7.52 -11.60 15.57
C ALA A 147 -8.99 -11.38 15.22
N HIS A 148 -9.46 -10.12 15.31
CA HIS A 148 -10.80 -9.74 14.87
C HIS A 148 -10.98 -9.93 13.36
N VAL A 149 -10.00 -9.51 12.56
CA VAL A 149 -9.99 -9.69 11.10
C VAL A 149 -10.04 -11.16 10.71
N ASP A 150 -9.22 -12.01 11.34
CA ASP A 150 -9.20 -13.46 11.07
C ASP A 150 -10.57 -14.10 11.38
N GLY A 151 -11.18 -13.77 12.51
CA GLY A 151 -12.50 -14.30 12.89
C GLY A 151 -13.66 -13.78 12.03
N PHE A 152 -13.54 -12.57 11.49
CA PHE A 152 -14.52 -12.05 10.55
C PHE A 152 -14.47 -12.79 9.21
N TRP A 153 -13.27 -13.00 8.66
CA TRP A 153 -13.07 -13.60 7.34
C TRP A 153 -13.03 -15.14 7.34
N SER A 154 -13.06 -15.81 8.50
CA SER A 154 -13.14 -17.27 8.59
C SER A 154 -14.44 -17.87 8.06
#